data_AF-A0A968NR19-F1
#
_entry.id   AF-A0A968NR19-F1
#
_cell.length_a   1.000
_cell.length_b   1.000
_cell.length_c   1.000
_cell.angle_alpha   90.00
_cell.angle_beta   90.00
_cell.angle_gamma   90.00
#
_symmetry.space_group_name_H-M   'P 1'
#
loop_
_entity.id
_entity.type
_entity.pdbx_description
1 polymer ?
#
loop_
_entity_poly.entity_id
_entity_poly.type
_entity_poly.pdbx_seq_one_letter_code
_entity_poly.pdbx_strand_id
1 'polypeptide(L)'
;KYLIEQRGLDWFRNEVQSRLNFPLQAPKEVKFTTVSDVYGWTAQGDGRWFRTIYVAQGRIQDTGSIRQRSAFREIAQTLKPGIRLTPNCNVLFHDVAEADKVRIDAILENTACLPTPA
;
A
#
# COMPACT_ATOMS: atom_id res chain seq x y z
N LYS A 1 5.97 4.19 24.51
CA LYS A 1 4.71 4.14 25.28
C LYS A 1 4.94 4.33 26.78
N TYR A 2 5.74 3.50 27.44
CA TYR A 2 5.92 3.52 28.91
C TYR A 2 6.47 4.84 29.50
N LEU A 3 7.40 5.51 28.82
CA LEU A 3 7.95 6.77 29.33
C LEU A 3 6.92 7.91 29.31
N ILE A 4 6.09 7.96 28.27
CA ILE A 4 4.98 8.91 28.17
C ILE A 4 3.90 8.58 29.20
N GLU A 5 3.64 7.30 29.45
CA GLU A 5 2.75 6.85 30.52
C GLU A 5 3.24 7.30 31.90
N GLN A 6 4.54 7.22 32.17
CA GLN A 6 5.13 7.63 33.45
C GLN A 6 5.19 9.15 33.63
N ARG A 7 5.50 9.91 32.57
CA ARG A 7 5.84 11.35 32.66
C ARG A 7 4.77 12.28 32.09
N GLY A 8 3.77 11.72 31.41
CA GLY A 8 2.71 12.48 30.74
C GLY A 8 3.10 12.99 29.35
N LEU A 9 2.06 13.31 28.58
CA LEU A 9 2.20 13.83 27.21
C LEU A 9 2.72 15.28 27.18
N ASP A 10 2.35 16.09 28.17
CA ASP A 10 2.80 17.49 28.26
C ASP A 10 4.31 17.59 28.49
N TRP A 11 4.87 16.73 29.37
CA TRP A 11 6.32 16.63 29.53
C TRP A 11 7.00 16.31 28.20
N PHE A 12 6.50 15.29 27.48
CA PHE A 12 7.06 14.92 26.18
C PHE A 12 6.97 16.06 25.17
N ARG A 13 5.82 16.75 25.11
CA ARG A 13 5.62 17.90 24.21
C ARG A 13 6.60 19.04 24.51
N ASN A 14 6.83 19.34 25.79
CA ASN A 14 7.79 20.37 26.22
C ASN A 14 9.25 19.99 25.89
N GLU A 15 9.62 18.73 26.06
CA GLU A 15 10.94 18.22 25.67
C GLU A 15 11.16 18.30 24.15
N VAL A 16 10.14 18.00 23.35
CA VAL A 16 10.23 18.18 21.89
C VAL A 16 10.35 19.67 21.56
N GLN A 17 9.52 20.53 22.18
CA GLN A 17 9.54 21.97 21.96
C GLN A 17 10.90 22.61 22.29
N SER A 18 11.60 22.14 23.34
CA SER A 18 12.90 22.69 23.73
C SER A 18 14.03 22.40 22.74
N ARG A 19 13.85 21.40 21.86
CA ARG A 19 14.84 20.99 20.84
C ARG A 19 14.51 21.50 19.44
N LEU A 20 13.30 22.02 19.23
CA LEU A 20 12.88 22.59 17.96
C LEU A 20 13.17 24.09 17.91
N ASN A 21 13.53 24.57 16.73
CA ASN A 21 13.69 26.01 16.45
C ASN A 21 12.38 26.67 15.97
N PHE A 22 11.24 25.99 16.11
CA PHE A 22 9.92 26.50 15.78
C PHE A 22 8.86 26.02 16.80
N PRO A 23 7.74 26.75 16.96
CA PRO A 23 6.68 26.36 17.89
C PRO A 23 5.85 25.18 17.37
N LEU A 24 5.53 24.23 18.25
CA LEU A 24 4.59 23.16 17.97
C LEU A 24 3.16 23.71 17.89
N GLN A 25 2.49 23.45 16.78
CA GLN A 25 1.09 23.84 16.58
C GLN A 25 0.13 22.88 17.29
N ALA A 26 -1.12 23.32 17.46
CA ALA A 26 -2.21 22.43 17.87
C ALA A 26 -2.43 21.33 16.80
N PRO A 27 -2.83 20.11 17.21
CA PRO A 27 -3.13 19.06 16.25
C PRO A 27 -4.29 19.50 15.36
N LYS A 28 -4.15 19.25 14.05
CA LYS A 28 -5.26 19.41 13.12
C LYS A 28 -6.24 18.26 13.31
N GLU A 29 -7.53 18.53 13.14
CA GLU A 29 -8.54 17.49 13.15
C GLU A 29 -8.32 16.54 11.97
N VAL A 30 -8.29 15.24 12.25
CA VAL A 30 -8.13 14.18 11.24
C VAL A 30 -9.13 13.08 11.56
N LYS A 31 -9.88 12.64 10.55
CA LYS A 31 -10.81 11.52 10.65
C LYS A 31 -10.28 10.33 9.86
N PHE A 32 -9.95 9.25 10.55
CA PHE A 32 -9.64 7.96 9.92
C PHE A 32 -10.93 7.15 9.77
N THR A 33 -11.24 6.71 8.56
CA THR A 33 -12.43 5.89 8.26
C THR A 33 -12.09 4.42 8.08
N THR A 34 -10.84 4.10 7.73
CA THR A 34 -10.37 2.72 7.54
C THR A 34 -8.84 2.64 7.65
N VAL A 35 -8.35 1.44 7.92
CA VAL A 35 -6.93 1.04 7.79
C VAL A 35 -6.72 0.02 6.67
N SER A 36 -7.81 -0.40 6.01
CA SER A 36 -7.80 -1.42 4.96
C SER A 36 -7.33 -0.84 3.63
N ASP A 37 -6.72 -1.71 2.82
CA ASP A 37 -6.41 -1.38 1.44
C ASP A 37 -7.68 -1.34 0.57
N VAL A 38 -7.66 -0.51 -0.46
CA VAL A 38 -8.65 -0.54 -1.53
C VAL A 38 -8.15 -1.52 -2.60
N TYR A 39 -8.80 -2.68 -2.69
CA TYR A 39 -8.42 -3.73 -3.64
C TYR A 39 -8.87 -3.44 -5.06
N GLY A 40 -8.16 -4.02 -6.03
CA GLY A 40 -8.52 -3.91 -7.45
C GLY A 40 -8.08 -2.58 -8.06
N TRP A 41 -8.84 -2.11 -9.05
CA TRP A 41 -8.54 -0.87 -9.79
C TRP A 41 -9.10 0.36 -9.08
N THR A 42 -8.27 1.39 -8.91
CA THR A 42 -8.71 2.70 -8.39
C THR A 42 -8.01 3.81 -9.16
N ALA A 43 -8.73 4.91 -9.45
CA ALA A 43 -8.14 6.05 -10.14
C ALA A 43 -7.15 6.79 -9.23
N GLN A 44 -6.00 7.17 -9.78
CA GLN A 44 -4.97 7.94 -9.06
C GLN A 44 -5.27 9.45 -9.03
N GLY A 45 -6.18 9.91 -9.91
CA GLY A 45 -6.60 11.32 -10.01
C GLY A 45 -5.87 12.13 -11.09
N ASP A 46 -4.87 11.54 -11.74
CA ASP A 46 -4.04 12.12 -12.81
C ASP A 46 -4.22 11.40 -14.16
N GLY A 47 -5.31 10.65 -14.32
CA GLY A 47 -5.57 9.79 -15.48
C GLY A 47 -4.87 8.43 -15.44
N ARG A 48 -4.08 8.15 -14.39
CA ARG A 48 -3.47 6.84 -14.14
C ARG A 48 -4.26 6.04 -13.12
N TRP A 49 -3.86 4.78 -12.97
CA TRP A 49 -4.56 3.81 -12.14
C TRP A 49 -3.63 3.12 -11.14
N PHE A 50 -4.20 2.84 -9.98
CA PHE A 50 -3.68 1.88 -9.01
C PHE A 50 -4.30 0.51 -9.26
N ARG A 51 -3.49 -0.55 -9.12
CA ARG A 51 -3.95 -1.94 -8.99
C ARG A 51 -3.42 -2.54 -7.71
N THR A 52 -4.29 -2.66 -6.72
CA THR A 52 -3.95 -3.33 -5.45
C THR A 52 -4.31 -4.80 -5.52
N ILE A 53 -3.35 -5.66 -5.19
CA ILE A 53 -3.47 -7.11 -5.23
C ILE A 53 -3.21 -7.68 -3.85
N TYR A 54 -4.16 -8.49 -3.37
CA TYR A 54 -4.00 -9.20 -2.12
C TYR A 54 -2.84 -10.19 -2.17
N VAL A 55 -2.00 -10.19 -1.14
CA VAL A 55 -0.91 -11.14 -0.96
C VAL A 55 -1.05 -11.78 0.41
N ALA A 56 -1.40 -13.07 0.44
CA ALA A 56 -1.58 -13.80 1.68
C ALA A 56 -0.31 -13.73 2.54
N GLN A 57 -0.41 -13.07 3.69
CA GLN A 57 0.69 -12.86 4.65
C GLN A 57 1.95 -12.21 4.02
N GLY A 58 1.80 -11.48 2.91
CA GLY A 58 2.92 -10.88 2.19
C GLY A 58 3.88 -11.87 1.53
N ARG A 59 3.54 -13.16 1.45
CA ARG A 59 4.40 -14.18 0.87
C ARG A 59 4.21 -14.28 -0.65
N ILE A 60 5.10 -13.65 -1.39
CA ILE A 60 5.14 -13.75 -2.87
C ILE A 60 5.91 -14.99 -3.29
N GLN A 61 5.19 -16.01 -3.73
CA GLN A 61 5.76 -17.25 -4.25
C GLN A 61 4.81 -17.92 -5.26
N ASP A 62 5.34 -18.84 -6.06
CA ASP A 62 4.50 -19.72 -6.85
C ASP A 62 4.14 -20.94 -5.99
N THR A 63 2.87 -21.31 -5.89
CA THR A 63 2.38 -22.42 -5.06
C THR A 63 1.19 -23.10 -5.73
N GLY A 64 1.29 -24.39 -6.00
CA GLY A 64 0.24 -25.13 -6.72
C GLY A 64 -0.04 -24.52 -8.10
N SER A 65 -1.30 -24.17 -8.34
CA SER A 65 -1.75 -23.48 -9.54
C SER A 65 -1.50 -21.96 -9.51
N ILE A 66 -1.25 -21.38 -8.34
CA ILE A 66 -1.05 -19.93 -8.17
C ILE A 66 0.40 -19.60 -8.54
N ARG A 67 0.59 -18.73 -9.54
CA ARG A 67 1.93 -18.34 -10.04
C ARG A 67 2.24 -16.87 -9.75
N GLN A 68 2.06 -16.45 -8.50
CA GLN A 68 2.11 -15.04 -8.10
C GLN A 68 3.48 -14.38 -8.30
N ARG A 69 4.58 -15.09 -7.98
CA ARG A 69 5.93 -14.55 -8.19
C ARG A 69 6.21 -14.38 -9.67
N SER A 70 5.78 -15.34 -10.48
CA SER A 70 5.92 -15.28 -11.94
C SER A 70 5.07 -14.16 -12.54
N ALA A 71 3.82 -14.01 -12.13
CA ALA A 71 2.92 -12.93 -12.56
C ALA A 71 3.50 -11.54 -12.29
N PHE A 72 3.93 -11.30 -11.05
CA PHE A 72 4.45 -10.00 -10.65
C PHE A 72 5.77 -9.68 -11.35
N ARG A 73 6.60 -10.70 -11.59
CA ARG A 73 7.82 -10.54 -12.40
C ARG A 73 7.50 -10.16 -13.83
N GLU A 74 6.54 -10.82 -14.46
CA GLU A 74 6.13 -10.52 -15.84
C GLU A 74 5.59 -9.10 -15.96
N ILE A 75 4.70 -8.68 -15.07
CA ILE A 75 4.16 -7.31 -15.01
C ILE A 75 5.32 -6.31 -14.86
N ALA A 76 6.22 -6.54 -13.90
CA ALA A 76 7.35 -5.64 -13.65
C ALA A 76 8.32 -5.54 -14.84
N GLN A 77 8.53 -6.61 -15.60
CA GLN A 77 9.47 -6.62 -16.72
C GLN A 77 8.86 -6.07 -18.02
N THR A 78 7.59 -6.36 -18.28
CA THR A 78 6.94 -6.05 -19.56
C THR A 78 6.25 -4.69 -19.55
N LEU A 79 5.58 -4.35 -18.45
CA LEU A 79 4.79 -3.13 -18.31
C LEU A 79 5.50 -2.07 -17.46
N LYS A 80 6.42 -2.50 -16.59
CA LYS A 80 7.24 -1.62 -15.73
C LYS A 80 6.42 -0.57 -14.96
N PRO A 81 5.28 -0.93 -14.33
CA PRO A 81 4.57 0.01 -13.47
C PRO A 81 5.41 0.34 -12.22
N GLY A 82 5.06 1.42 -11.53
CA GLY A 82 5.56 1.64 -10.18
C GLY A 82 5.03 0.57 -9.22
N ILE A 83 5.80 0.19 -8.21
CA ILE A 83 5.44 -0.85 -7.24
C ILE A 83 5.54 -0.28 -5.83
N ARG A 84 4.49 -0.46 -5.03
CA ARG A 84 4.47 -0.15 -3.59
C ARG A 84 4.02 -1.38 -2.81
N LEU A 85 4.64 -1.55 -1.64
CA LEU A 85 4.21 -2.51 -0.64
C LEU A 85 3.34 -1.77 0.38
N THR A 86 2.15 -2.30 0.66
CA THR A 86 1.25 -1.69 1.64
C THR A 86 1.61 -2.14 3.06
N PRO A 87 1.26 -1.35 4.10
CA PRO A 87 1.39 -1.79 5.50
C PRO A 87 0.56 -3.03 5.84
N ASN A 88 -0.41 -3.40 5.00
CA ASN A 88 -1.23 -4.61 5.12
C ASN A 88 -0.63 -5.82 4.38
N CYS A 89 0.67 -5.76 4.04
CA CYS A 89 1.42 -6.82 3.35
C CYS A 89 0.96 -7.12 1.92
N ASN A 90 0.24 -6.20 1.26
CA ASN A 90 -0.20 -6.35 -0.11
C ASN A 90 0.72 -5.61 -1.10
N VAL A 91 0.52 -5.85 -2.39
CA VAL A 91 1.24 -5.18 -3.47
C VAL A 91 0.29 -4.24 -4.22
N LEU A 92 0.75 -3.03 -4.48
CA LEU A 92 0.05 -2.02 -5.27
C LEU A 92 0.92 -1.63 -6.46
N PHE A 93 0.42 -1.88 -7.67
CA PHE A 93 0.98 -1.31 -8.89
C PHE A 93 0.40 0.09 -9.09
N HIS A 94 1.24 1.08 -9.38
CA HIS A 94 0.82 2.46 -9.61
C HIS A 94 1.35 3.02 -10.92
N ASP A 95 0.84 4.20 -11.27
CA ASP A 95 1.10 4.87 -12.53
C ASP A 95 0.71 4.07 -13.78
N VAL A 96 -0.23 3.12 -13.63
CA VAL A 96 -0.69 2.26 -14.72
C VAL A 96 -1.53 3.08 -15.71
N ALA A 97 -1.19 3.01 -16.99
CA ALA A 97 -2.01 3.61 -18.05
C ALA A 97 -3.30 2.79 -18.25
N GLU A 98 -4.38 3.45 -18.63
CA GLU A 98 -5.67 2.79 -18.84
C GLU A 98 -5.60 1.62 -19.85
N ALA A 99 -4.79 1.77 -20.90
CA ALA A 99 -4.56 0.74 -21.92
C ALA A 99 -3.88 -0.53 -21.37
N ASP A 100 -3.10 -0.42 -20.28
CA ASP A 100 -2.35 -1.54 -19.71
C ASP A 100 -3.18 -2.34 -18.69
N LYS A 101 -4.34 -1.84 -18.26
CA LYS A 101 -5.21 -2.51 -17.28
C LYS A 101 -5.59 -3.92 -17.73
N VAL A 102 -6.04 -4.04 -18.98
CA VAL A 102 -6.45 -5.32 -19.59
C VAL A 102 -5.28 -6.31 -19.62
N ARG A 103 -4.07 -5.83 -19.89
CA ARG A 103 -2.88 -6.69 -19.92
C ARG A 103 -2.47 -7.16 -18.53
N ILE A 104 -2.56 -6.30 -17.52
CA ILE A 104 -2.30 -6.69 -16.12
C ILE A 104 -3.33 -7.72 -15.66
N ASP A 105 -4.62 -7.48 -15.89
CA ASP A 105 -5.67 -8.41 -15.50
C ASP A 105 -5.51 -9.77 -16.20
N ALA A 106 -5.17 -9.79 -17.49
CA ALA A 106 -4.89 -11.03 -18.22
C ALA A 106 -3.71 -11.82 -17.63
N ILE A 107 -2.61 -11.15 -17.24
CA ILE A 107 -1.48 -11.83 -16.57
C ILE A 107 -1.92 -12.43 -15.23
N LEU A 108 -2.69 -11.67 -14.44
CA LEU A 108 -3.19 -12.15 -13.15
C LEU A 108 -4.19 -13.31 -13.29
N GLU A 109 -5.07 -13.26 -14.27
CA GLU A 109 -6.00 -14.35 -14.60
C GLU A 109 -5.28 -15.63 -14.99
N ASN A 110 -4.35 -15.54 -15.94
CA ASN A 110 -3.57 -16.68 -16.44
C ASN A 110 -2.72 -17.35 -15.36
N THR A 111 -2.42 -16.62 -14.29
CA THR A 111 -1.61 -17.10 -13.16
C THR A 111 -2.43 -17.43 -11.92
N ALA A 112 -3.77 -17.43 -12.02
CA ALA A 112 -4.70 -17.64 -10.92
C ALA A 112 -4.47 -16.69 -9.73
N CYS A 113 -4.09 -15.44 -10.02
CA CYS A 113 -3.75 -14.38 -9.06
C CYS A 113 -4.80 -13.25 -8.99
N LEU A 114 -6.02 -13.48 -9.49
CA LEU A 114 -7.13 -12.55 -9.31
C LEU A 114 -7.56 -12.48 -7.83
N PRO A 115 -8.09 -11.32 -7.38
CA PRO A 115 -8.37 -11.11 -5.98
C PRO A 115 -9.63 -11.86 -5.54
N THR A 116 -9.52 -12.58 -4.42
CA THR A 116 -10.66 -12.75 -3.51
C THR A 116 -10.18 -12.42 -2.10
N PRO A 117 -10.46 -11.22 -1.59
CA PRO A 117 -10.72 -11.08 -0.17
C PRO A 117 -12.03 -11.84 0.10
N ALA A 118 -12.04 -12.72 1.09
CA ALA A 118 -13.29 -13.22 1.67
C ALA A 118 -14.07 -12.09 2.36
#